data_AF-A0A2H9LKT2-F1
#
_entry.id   AF-A0A2H9LKT2-F1
#
_cell.length_a   1.000
_cell.length_b   1.000
_cell.length_c   1.000
_cell.angle_alpha   90.00
_cell.angle_beta   90.00
_cell.angle_gamma   90.00
#
_symmetry.space_group_name_H-M   'P 1'
#
loop_
_entity.id
_entity.type
_entity.pdbx_description
1 polymer ?
#
loop_
_entity_poly.entity_id
_entity_poly.type
_entity_poly.pdbx_seq_one_letter_code
_entity_poly.pdbx_strand_id
1 'polypeptide(L)'
;MVKVSVNRFVSRRIEMTRKEVKASTQKLRKTTLKNLGEIFRVAARVARGEIKHRRSDGKMVPISLNQRRKWVSVAACVAQIIGSVTSNLDERGIHVQLDQLDRLVNEANANPKDGKSKTT
;
A
#
# COMPACT_ATOMS: atom_id res chain seq x y z
N MET A 1 29.05 -5.64 -29.60
CA MET A 1 27.85 -4.87 -29.22
C MET A 1 26.67 -5.82 -29.17
N VAL A 2 26.17 -6.18 -27.98
CA VAL A 2 25.09 -7.16 -27.83
C VAL A 2 23.79 -6.51 -28.30
N LYS A 3 23.21 -6.99 -29.41
CA LYS A 3 21.87 -6.59 -29.86
C LYS A 3 20.85 -7.11 -28.85
N VAL A 4 20.61 -6.35 -27.79
CA VAL A 4 19.48 -6.60 -26.91
C VAL A 4 18.24 -6.23 -27.72
N SER A 5 17.37 -7.21 -28.03
CA SER A 5 16.10 -6.92 -28.67
C SER A 5 15.37 -5.90 -27.78
N VAL A 6 14.96 -4.77 -28.36
CA VAL A 6 14.24 -3.69 -27.66
C VAL A 6 13.08 -4.27 -26.81
N ASN A 7 12.41 -5.31 -27.30
CA ASN A 7 11.38 -6.07 -26.58
C ASN A 7 11.86 -6.66 -25.26
N ARG A 8 12.92 -7.47 -25.28
CA ARG A 8 13.50 -8.05 -24.06
C ARG A 8 13.94 -6.98 -23.06
N PHE A 9 14.38 -5.83 -23.54
CA PHE A 9 14.70 -4.69 -22.69
C PHE A 9 13.44 -4.09 -22.04
N VAL A 10 12.39 -3.81 -22.82
CA VAL A 10 11.13 -3.23 -22.34
C VAL A 10 10.42 -4.18 -21.36
N SER A 11 10.24 -5.46 -21.70
CA SER A 11 9.60 -6.43 -20.81
C SER A 11 10.37 -6.60 -19.49
N ARG A 12 11.72 -6.64 -19.53
CA ARG A 12 12.53 -6.65 -18.30
C ARG A 12 12.34 -5.39 -17.47
N ARG A 13 12.23 -4.21 -18.10
CA ARG A 13 11.98 -2.96 -17.37
C ARG A 13 10.62 -2.97 -16.70
N ILE A 14 9.57 -3.43 -17.38
CA ILE A 14 8.22 -3.60 -16.82
C ILE A 14 8.26 -4.55 -15.61
N GLU A 15 8.96 -5.68 -15.71
CA GLU A 15 9.08 -6.65 -14.62
C GLU A 15 9.83 -6.08 -13.41
N MET A 16 10.92 -5.34 -13.64
CA MET A 16 11.66 -4.67 -12.57
C MET A 16 10.80 -3.60 -11.89
N THR A 17 10.10 -2.77 -12.66
CA THR A 17 9.17 -1.76 -12.12
C THR A 17 8.06 -2.41 -11.30
N ARG A 18 7.50 -3.55 -11.76
CA ARG A 18 6.51 -4.32 -11.00
C ARG A 18 7.05 -4.76 -9.63
N LYS A 19 8.26 -5.32 -9.61
CA LYS A 19 8.93 -5.77 -8.37
C LYS A 19 9.22 -4.60 -7.42
N GLU A 20 9.68 -3.48 -7.96
CA GLU A 20 10.01 -2.28 -7.19
C GLU A 20 8.76 -1.62 -6.56
N VAL A 21 7.68 -1.49 -7.33
CA VAL A 21 6.39 -0.97 -6.84
C VAL A 21 5.86 -1.85 -5.71
N LYS A 22 5.92 -3.18 -5.89
CA LYS A 22 5.49 -4.13 -4.87
C LYS A 22 6.30 -4.01 -3.59
N ALA A 23 7.63 -3.98 -3.70
CA ALA A 23 8.51 -3.83 -2.54
C ALA A 23 8.29 -2.49 -1.81
N SER A 24 8.14 -1.40 -2.55
CA SER A 24 7.90 -0.06 -1.99
C SER A 24 6.56 0.04 -1.29
N THR A 25 5.50 -0.50 -1.90
CA THR A 25 4.15 -0.54 -1.32
C THR A 25 4.11 -1.41 -0.07
N GLN A 26 4.77 -2.56 -0.07
CA GLN A 26 4.89 -3.40 1.14
C GLN A 26 5.66 -2.69 2.27
N LYS A 27 6.73 -1.95 1.94
CA LYS A 27 7.49 -1.17 2.92
C LYS A 27 6.64 -0.04 3.52
N LEU A 28 5.88 0.67 2.69
CA LEU A 28 4.93 1.69 3.14
C LEU A 28 3.85 1.05 4.03
N ARG A 29 3.26 -0.07 3.61
CA ARG A 29 2.27 -0.82 4.40
C ARG A 29 2.80 -1.19 5.78
N LYS A 30 4.00 -1.78 5.84
CA LYS A 30 4.64 -2.16 7.11
C LYS A 30 4.85 -0.96 8.02
N THR A 31 5.32 0.15 7.46
CA THR A 31 5.60 1.38 8.22
C THR A 31 4.32 2.02 8.74
N THR A 32 3.29 2.13 7.89
CA THR A 32 1.97 2.65 8.25
C THR A 32 1.31 1.80 9.34
N LEU A 33 1.30 0.47 9.19
CA LEU A 33 0.72 -0.43 10.19
C LEU A 33 1.46 -0.36 11.53
N LYS A 34 2.80 -0.21 11.51
CA LYS A 34 3.58 0.00 12.74
C LYS A 34 3.16 1.28 13.46
N ASN A 35 3.11 2.40 12.75
CA ASN A 35 2.73 3.69 13.31
C ASN A 35 1.29 3.68 13.86
N LEU A 36 0.35 3.11 13.09
CA LEU A 36 -1.04 2.95 13.54
C LEU A 36 -1.14 2.03 14.77
N GLY A 37 -0.35 0.96 14.83
CA GLY A 37 -0.27 0.07 15.99
C GLY A 37 0.23 0.77 17.25
N GLU A 38 1.23 1.66 17.13
CA GLU A 38 1.72 2.47 18.24
C GLU A 38 0.65 3.45 18.74
N ILE A 39 -0.05 4.15 17.83
CA ILE A 39 -1.16 5.05 18.18
C ILE A 39 -2.27 4.28 18.88
N PHE A 40 -2.68 3.13 18.34
CA PHE A 40 -3.70 2.27 18.94
C PHE A 40 -3.30 1.86 20.36
N ARG A 41 -2.04 1.41 20.54
CA ARG A 41 -1.54 0.98 21.84
C ARG A 41 -1.61 2.12 22.86
N VAL A 42 -1.12 3.31 22.52
CA VAL A 42 -1.19 4.46 23.44
C VAL A 42 -2.64 4.82 23.76
N ALA A 43 -3.50 4.90 22.75
CA ALA A 43 -4.92 5.20 22.95
C ALA A 43 -5.62 4.19 23.86
N ALA A 44 -5.36 2.90 23.65
CA ALA A 44 -5.91 1.82 24.48
C ALA A 44 -5.44 1.90 25.94
N ARG A 45 -4.16 2.21 26.17
CA ARG A 45 -3.61 2.37 27.53
C ARG A 45 -4.23 3.56 28.27
N VAL A 46 -4.49 4.67 27.58
CA VAL A 46 -5.22 5.80 28.17
C VAL A 46 -6.67 5.40 28.47
N ALA A 47 -7.35 4.77 27.52
CA ALA A 47 -8.73 4.33 27.66
C ALA A 47 -8.92 3.36 28.85
N ARG A 48 -8.00 2.42 29.04
CA ARG A 48 -7.98 1.46 30.16
C ARG A 48 -7.59 2.09 31.51
N GLY A 49 -7.13 3.34 31.50
CA GLY A 49 -6.71 4.03 32.72
C GLY A 49 -5.32 3.63 33.23
N GLU A 50 -4.52 2.95 32.40
CA GLU A 50 -3.11 2.68 32.69
C GLU A 50 -2.29 3.98 32.68
N ILE A 51 -2.65 4.91 31.79
CA ILE A 51 -2.10 6.27 31.77
C ILE A 51 -3.09 7.17 32.53
N LYS A 52 -2.68 7.61 33.72
CA LYS A 52 -3.53 8.35 34.66
C LYS A 52 -3.38 9.86 34.57
N HIS A 53 -2.23 10.35 34.10
CA HIS A 53 -1.91 11.77 34.05
C HIS A 53 -1.34 12.14 32.67
N ARG A 54 -1.63 13.36 32.24
CA ARG A 54 -1.07 13.97 31.03
C ARG A 54 -0.35 15.26 31.40
N ARG A 55 0.68 15.63 30.64
CA ARG A 55 1.29 16.95 30.78
C ARG A 55 0.48 17.96 29.97
N SER A 56 0.07 19.06 30.61
CA SER A 56 -0.62 20.19 29.98
C SER A 56 -0.01 21.45 30.57
N ASP A 57 0.53 22.35 29.73
CA ASP A 57 1.14 23.62 30.14
C ASP A 57 2.18 23.45 31.26
N GLY A 58 3.09 22.50 31.06
CA GLY A 58 4.15 22.18 32.02
C GLY A 58 3.71 21.38 33.26
N LYS A 59 2.40 21.34 33.57
CA LYS A 59 1.83 20.68 34.75
C LYS A 59 1.32 19.27 34.45
N MET A 60 1.34 18.39 35.46
CA MET A 60 0.74 17.05 35.39
C MET A 60 -0.74 17.14 35.78
N VAL A 61 -1.62 16.87 34.82
CA VAL A 61 -3.09 16.95 35.00
C VAL A 61 -3.66 15.53 34.89
N PRO A 62 -4.56 15.11 35.81
CA PRO A 62 -5.20 13.81 35.73
C PRO A 62 -6.10 13.71 34.49
N ILE A 63 -6.14 12.53 33.88
CA ILE A 63 -6.99 12.24 32.73
C ILE A 63 -8.38 11.87 33.24
N SER A 64 -9.37 12.70 32.90
CA SER A 64 -10.76 12.51 33.33
C SER A 64 -11.44 11.32 32.64
N LEU A 65 -12.52 10.80 33.23
CA LEU A 65 -13.33 9.74 32.64
C LEU A 65 -13.85 10.11 31.24
N ASN A 66 -14.28 11.36 31.05
CA ASN A 66 -14.75 11.84 29.75
C ASN A 66 -13.62 11.81 28.70
N GLN A 67 -12.39 12.18 29.08
CA GLN A 67 -11.23 12.06 28.19
C GLN A 67 -10.94 10.60 27.84
N ARG A 68 -11.01 9.67 28.81
CA ARG A 68 -10.81 8.23 28.54
C ARG A 68 -11.83 7.68 27.55
N ARG A 69 -13.10 8.09 27.64
CA ARG A 69 -14.13 7.71 26.65
C ARG A 69 -13.78 8.19 25.25
N LYS A 70 -13.27 9.41 25.10
CA LYS A 70 -12.78 9.91 23.80
C LYS A 70 -11.61 9.08 23.26
N TRP A 71 -10.72 8.62 24.14
CA TRP A 71 -9.62 7.72 23.75
C TRP A 71 -10.09 6.33 23.28
N VAL A 72 -11.24 5.84 23.76
CA VAL A 72 -11.88 4.63 23.21
C VAL A 72 -12.27 4.86 21.75
N SER A 73 -12.90 6.00 21.44
CA SER A 73 -13.26 6.36 20.05
C SER A 73 -12.04 6.46 19.15
N VAL A 74 -10.93 7.04 19.65
CA VAL A 74 -9.66 7.09 18.92
C VAL A 74 -9.14 5.68 18.64
N ALA A 75 -9.11 4.80 19.65
CA ALA A 75 -8.66 3.42 19.47
C ALA A 75 -9.53 2.65 18.46
N ALA A 76 -10.85 2.82 18.51
CA ALA A 76 -11.77 2.19 17.57
C ALA A 76 -11.56 2.68 16.13
N CYS A 77 -11.39 4.00 15.93
CA CYS A 77 -11.08 4.59 14.64
C CYS A 77 -9.77 4.03 14.06
N VAL A 78 -8.71 3.98 14.88
CA VAL A 78 -7.41 3.43 14.44
C VAL A 78 -7.52 1.94 14.08
N ALA A 79 -8.30 1.17 14.83
CA ALA A 79 -8.54 -0.24 14.51
C ALA A 79 -9.27 -0.42 13.17
N GLN A 80 -10.26 0.42 12.86
CA GLN A 80 -10.92 0.44 11.55
C GLN A 80 -9.94 0.79 10.43
N ILE A 81 -9.09 1.80 10.64
CA ILE A 81 -8.06 2.19 9.66
C ILE A 81 -7.07 1.05 9.44
N ILE A 82 -6.62 0.37 10.50
CA ILE A 82 -5.76 -0.82 10.37
C ILE A 82 -6.44 -1.89 9.51
N GLY A 83 -7.71 -2.19 9.77
CA GLY A 83 -8.52 -3.11 8.96
C GLY A 83 -8.52 -2.72 7.48
N SER A 84 -8.86 -1.46 7.19
CA SER A 84 -8.88 -0.91 5.83
C SER A 84 -7.50 -0.92 5.16
N VAL A 85 -6.42 -0.60 5.87
CA VAL A 85 -5.04 -0.63 5.33
C VAL A 85 -4.61 -2.07 5.05
N THR A 86 -5.06 -3.03 5.86
CA THR A 86 -4.78 -4.44 5.60
C THR A 86 -5.56 -5.01 4.40
N SER A 87 -6.73 -4.46 4.08
CA SER A 87 -7.58 -4.89 2.96
C SER A 87 -7.36 -4.10 1.66
N ASN A 88 -7.03 -2.80 1.74
CA ASN A 88 -7.14 -1.84 0.63
C ASN A 88 -5.82 -1.18 0.18
N LEU A 89 -4.66 -1.47 0.77
CA LEU A 89 -3.36 -1.15 0.12
C LEU A 89 -3.16 -2.14 -1.02
N ASP A 90 -3.94 -1.90 -2.06
CA ASP A 90 -4.18 -2.82 -3.15
C ASP A 90 -3.35 -2.36 -4.34
N GLU A 91 -2.21 -3.01 -4.55
CA GLU A 91 -1.39 -2.87 -5.74
C GLU A 91 -2.16 -3.24 -7.03
N ARG A 92 -3.41 -3.74 -6.93
CA ARG A 92 -4.29 -4.12 -8.04
C ARG A 92 -4.38 -3.06 -9.14
N GLY A 93 -4.54 -1.78 -8.79
CA GLY A 93 -4.65 -0.73 -9.81
C GLY A 93 -3.40 -0.61 -10.68
N ILE A 94 -2.22 -0.64 -10.04
CA ILE A 94 -0.93 -0.56 -10.73
C ILE A 94 -0.61 -1.87 -11.44
N HIS A 95 -0.97 -3.03 -10.86
CA HIS A 95 -0.81 -4.32 -11.51
C HIS A 95 -1.67 -4.46 -12.76
N VAL A 96 -2.93 -4.01 -12.75
CA VAL A 96 -3.80 -4.01 -13.92
C VAL A 96 -3.23 -3.10 -15.02
N GLN A 97 -2.74 -1.91 -14.67
CA GLN A 97 -2.09 -1.01 -15.62
C GLN A 97 -0.79 -1.60 -16.19
N LEU A 98 0.01 -2.29 -15.37
CA LEU A 98 1.22 -2.98 -15.81
C LEU A 98 0.92 -4.23 -16.65
N ASP A 99 -0.16 -4.97 -16.35
CA ASP A 99 -0.64 -6.08 -17.17
C ASP A 99 -1.14 -5.58 -18.53
N GLN A 100 -1.83 -4.45 -18.56
CA GLN A 100 -2.28 -3.82 -19.79
C GLN A 100 -1.10 -3.29 -20.62
N LEU A 101 -0.09 -2.72 -19.97
CA LEU A 101 1.15 -2.31 -20.62
C LEU A 101 1.89 -3.51 -21.26
N ASP A 102 1.97 -4.63 -20.55
CA ASP A 102 2.61 -5.86 -21.05
C ASP A 102 1.83 -6.47 -22.23
N ARG A 103 0.48 -6.41 -22.20
CA ARG A 103 -0.37 -6.79 -23.32
C ARG A 103 -0.14 -5.91 -24.56
N LEU A 104 -0.10 -4.59 -24.40
CA LEU A 104 0.16 -3.66 -25.50
C LEU A 104 1.54 -3.89 -26.13
N VAL A 105 2.56 -4.20 -25.32
CA VAL A 105 3.89 -4.56 -25.81
C VAL A 105 3.84 -5.90 -26.57
N ASN A 106 3.09 -6.89 -26.11
CA ASN A 106 2.95 -8.17 -26.81
C ASN A 106 2.17 -8.05 -28.12
N GLU A 107 1.11 -7.25 -28.16
CA GLU A 107 0.32 -6.97 -29.37
C GLU A 107 1.12 -6.21 -30.42
N ALA A 108 1.89 -5.19 -30.03
CA ALA A 108 2.81 -4.48 -30.93
C ALA A 108 3.90 -5.40 -31.53
N ASN A 109 4.14 -6.55 -30.90
CA ASN A 109 5.11 -7.55 -31.33
C ASN A 109 4.51 -8.72 -32.13
N ALA A 110 3.19 -8.85 -32.17
CA ALA A 110 2.50 -9.80 -33.03
C ALA A 110 2.45 -9.24 -34.46
N ASN A 111 3.25 -9.79 -35.37
CA ASN A 111 3.25 -9.37 -36.78
C ASN A 111 1.87 -9.64 -37.45
N PRO A 112 1.39 -8.76 -38.34
CA PRO A 112 0.19 -9.00 -39.17
C PRO A 112 0.50 -9.93 -40.34
N LYS A 113 0.88 -11.19 -40.07
CA LYS A 113 1.19 -12.19 -41.10
C LYS A 113 0.55 -13.55 -40.80
N ASP A 114 -0.78 -13.59 -40.85
CA ASP A 114 -1.56 -14.80 -41.19
C ASP A 114 -2.70 -14.45 -42.17
N GLY A 115 -2.41 -13.55 -43.11
CA GLY A 115 -3.28 -13.19 -44.23
C GLY A 115 -2.57 -13.34 -45.57
N LYS A 116 -1.84 -14.44 -45.79
CA LYS A 116 -1.33 -14.75 -47.14
C LYS A 116 -2.39 -15.49 -47.94
N SER A 117 -2.99 -14.76 -48.88
CA SER A 117 -3.19 -15.17 -50.28
C SER A 117 -3.56 -16.65 -50.54
N LYS A 118 -4.81 -16.87 -50.95
CA LYS A 118 -5.10 -17.74 -52.10
C LYS A 118 -5.94 -16.96 -53.11
N THR A 119 -5.24 -16.42 -54.10
CA THR A 119 -5.74 -16.31 -55.46
C THR A 119 -5.98 -17.72 -55.98
N THR A 120 -7.21 -18.05 -56.31
CA THR A 120 -7.55 -18.95 -57.42
C THR A 120 -8.88 -18.47 -57.97
#